data_AF-H6U1J6-F1
#
_entry.id   AF-H6U1J6-F1
#
_cell.length_a   1.000
_cell.length_b   1.000
_cell.length_c   1.000
_cell.angle_alpha   90.00
_cell.angle_beta   90.00
_cell.angle_gamma   90.00
#
_symmetry.space_group_name_H-M   'P 1'
#
loop_
_entity.id
_entity.type
_entity.pdbx_description
1 polymer ?
#
loop_
_entity_poly.entity_id
_entity_poly.type
_entity_poly.pdbx_seq_one_letter_code
_entity_poly.pdbx_strand_id
1 'polypeptide(L)'
;MAGLNKEKKTINKTNSARFPAPPFQQQQQPFPGLAGKMQPRPDHGEDSYQGSGRLNGRKVLITSSPYGRMLATFLSGIAEFERDLISERVKSGLAVAKARGKRLGRQAGVRPKSDRLLPKVVAMRAEGRSYRWIARELGISKNTVADIVQRHRANA
;
A
#
# COMPACT_ATOMS: atom_id res chain seq x y z
N MET A 1 -6.09 46.61 14.59
CA MET A 1 -5.22 46.44 13.41
C MET A 1 -3.77 46.39 13.88
N ALA A 2 -3.24 45.20 14.18
CA ALA A 2 -1.83 45.00 14.51
C ALA A 2 -1.31 43.84 13.65
N GLY A 3 -0.54 44.19 12.62
CA GLY A 3 -0.03 43.25 11.62
C GLY A 3 1.10 42.39 12.19
N LEU A 4 0.90 41.07 12.15
CA LEU A 4 1.93 40.06 12.37
C LEU A 4 2.95 40.13 11.22
N ASN A 5 4.12 40.70 11.46
CA ASN A 5 5.22 40.68 10.50
C ASN A 5 5.99 39.36 10.62
N LYS A 6 5.70 38.43 9.69
CA LYS A 6 6.45 37.18 9.55
C LYS A 6 7.81 37.51 8.91
N GLU A 7 8.87 37.52 9.72
CA GLU A 7 10.24 37.53 9.19
C GLU A 7 10.47 36.23 8.41
N LYS A 8 10.57 36.38 7.09
CA LYS A 8 10.99 35.32 6.18
C LYS A 8 12.45 34.99 6.49
N LYS A 9 12.68 33.87 7.16
CA LYS A 9 14.01 33.28 7.38
C LYS A 9 14.64 33.01 6.02
N THR A 10 15.57 33.87 5.62
CA THR A 10 16.37 33.76 4.41
C THR A 10 17.25 32.53 4.48
N ILE A 11 16.77 31.44 3.91
CA ILE A 11 17.58 30.28 3.54
C ILE A 11 18.52 30.70 2.40
N ASN A 12 19.80 30.35 2.53
CA ASN A 12 20.92 30.58 1.60
C ASN A 12 21.63 31.93 1.71
N LYS A 13 22.33 32.13 2.84
CA LYS A 13 23.61 32.85 2.83
C LYS A 13 24.68 31.81 2.56
N THR A 14 25.22 31.74 1.35
CA THR A 14 26.42 30.92 1.06
C THR A 14 27.54 31.44 1.95
N ASN A 15 27.92 30.67 2.95
CA ASN A 15 28.92 31.05 3.96
C ASN A 15 30.32 30.90 3.34
N SER A 16 30.63 31.73 2.35
CA SER A 16 31.91 31.75 1.62
C SER A 16 33.10 32.04 2.54
N ALA A 17 32.87 32.57 3.74
CA ALA A 17 33.89 32.80 4.77
C ALA A 17 34.37 31.51 5.47
N ARG A 18 33.65 30.39 5.36
CA ARG A 18 34.02 29.12 6.00
C ARG A 18 35.05 28.32 5.17
N PHE A 19 35.12 28.59 3.87
CA PHE A 19 35.99 27.87 2.95
C PHE A 19 37.22 28.70 2.61
N PRO A 20 38.39 28.06 2.46
CA PRO A 20 39.63 28.73 2.10
C PRO A 20 39.52 29.30 0.67
N ALA A 21 39.95 30.55 0.50
CA ALA A 21 39.90 31.24 -0.78
C ALA A 21 41.18 31.00 -1.59
N PRO A 22 41.10 30.98 -2.94
CA PRO A 22 42.27 30.88 -3.80
C PRO A 22 43.17 32.13 -3.68
N PRO A 23 44.47 32.04 -4.00
CA PRO A 23 45.14 30.91 -4.67
C PRO A 23 45.63 29.81 -3.70
N PHE A 24 45.42 28.55 -4.06
CA PHE A 24 45.95 27.39 -3.33
C PHE A 24 47.38 27.06 -3.76
N GLN A 25 48.20 26.60 -2.83
CA GLN A 25 49.54 26.09 -3.15
C GLN A 25 49.45 24.80 -3.97
N GLN A 26 50.36 24.59 -4.92
CA GLN A 26 50.45 23.31 -5.64
C GLN A 26 50.90 22.21 -4.67
N GLN A 27 50.12 21.14 -4.57
CA GLN A 27 50.35 20.03 -3.63
C GLN A 27 50.44 18.71 -4.39
N GLN A 28 51.64 18.40 -4.89
CA GLN A 28 51.90 17.14 -5.57
C GLN A 28 52.09 16.01 -4.54
N GLN A 29 51.43 14.87 -4.75
CA GLN A 29 51.56 13.69 -3.90
C GLN A 29 51.87 12.45 -4.75
N PRO A 30 52.71 11.50 -4.28
CA PRO A 30 52.89 10.21 -4.94
C PRO A 30 51.60 9.39 -4.84
N PHE A 31 51.32 8.57 -5.86
CA PHE A 31 50.12 7.73 -5.87
C PHE A 31 50.22 6.56 -4.86
N PRO A 32 49.16 6.25 -4.09
CA PRO A 32 47.87 6.96 -4.01
C PRO A 32 47.94 8.20 -3.08
N GLY A 33 47.33 9.30 -3.54
CA GLY A 33 47.20 10.51 -2.73
C GLY A 33 46.26 10.32 -1.55
N LEU A 34 46.51 11.05 -0.45
CA LEU A 34 45.74 10.99 0.79
C LEU A 34 45.12 12.35 1.09
N ALA A 35 43.80 12.39 1.27
CA ALA A 35 43.06 13.61 1.62
C ALA A 35 43.56 14.25 2.93
N GLY A 36 44.02 13.45 3.90
CA GLY A 36 44.59 13.94 5.15
C GLY A 36 45.91 14.72 4.99
N LYS A 37 46.59 14.62 3.83
CA LYS A 37 47.83 15.34 3.51
C LYS A 37 47.59 16.58 2.64
N MET A 38 46.34 16.90 2.32
CA MET A 38 45.97 18.10 1.54
C MET A 38 45.79 19.32 2.44
N GLN A 39 46.19 20.49 1.94
CA GLN A 39 46.13 21.80 2.58
C GLN A 39 45.52 22.82 1.61
N PRO A 40 44.26 23.20 1.75
CA PRO A 40 43.36 22.85 2.83
C PRO A 40 42.82 21.42 2.68
N ARG A 41 42.53 20.77 3.81
CA ARG A 41 41.85 19.47 3.82
C ARG A 41 40.46 19.64 3.21
N PRO A 42 40.04 18.80 2.25
CA PRO A 42 38.68 18.81 1.73
C PRO A 42 37.66 18.61 2.86
N ASP A 43 36.63 19.47 2.90
CA ASP A 43 35.50 19.30 3.82
C ASP A 43 34.44 18.41 3.15
N HIS A 44 34.28 17.20 3.67
CA HIS A 44 33.25 16.26 3.24
C HIS A 44 31.95 16.36 4.07
N GLY A 45 31.89 17.30 5.01
CA GLY A 45 30.76 17.42 5.92
C GLY A 45 30.80 16.44 7.09
N GLU A 46 31.89 15.70 7.29
CA GLU A 46 32.01 14.69 8.36
C GLU A 46 31.67 15.26 9.75
N ASP A 47 32.27 16.42 10.08
CA ASP A 47 32.06 17.11 11.36
C ASP A 47 31.03 18.25 11.27
N SER A 48 30.72 18.71 10.06
CA SER A 48 29.91 19.91 9.82
C SER A 48 28.48 19.62 9.36
N TYR A 49 28.19 18.40 8.92
CA TYR A 49 26.86 18.02 8.43
C TYR A 49 25.84 18.04 9.57
N GLN A 50 24.89 18.96 9.47
CA GLN A 50 23.71 19.01 10.33
C GLN A 50 22.50 18.50 9.55
N GLY A 51 21.98 17.34 9.96
CA GLY A 51 20.76 16.79 9.39
C GLY A 51 19.53 17.65 9.71
N SER A 52 18.46 17.46 8.93
CA SER A 52 17.20 18.23 9.08
C SER A 52 16.41 17.94 10.37
N GLY A 53 16.89 17.07 11.27
CA GLY A 53 16.25 16.72 12.54
C GLY A 53 14.91 15.98 12.42
N ARG A 54 14.46 15.64 11.21
CA ARG A 54 13.11 15.11 10.93
C ARG A 54 12.83 13.75 11.56
N LEU A 55 13.86 13.00 11.94
CA LEU A 55 13.76 11.66 12.50
C LEU A 55 13.99 11.62 14.02
N ASN A 56 14.20 12.77 14.67
CA ASN A 56 14.45 12.83 16.11
C ASN A 56 13.30 12.17 16.90
N GLY A 57 13.65 11.26 17.80
CA GLY A 57 12.69 10.51 18.64
C GLY A 57 11.93 9.39 17.94
N ARG A 58 12.27 9.04 16.69
CA ARG A 58 11.57 8.01 15.91
C ARG A 58 12.45 6.79 15.67
N LYS A 59 11.85 5.59 15.79
CA LYS A 59 12.46 4.35 15.29
C LYS A 59 12.09 4.20 13.82
N VAL A 60 13.06 4.38 12.92
CA VAL A 60 12.80 4.47 11.47
C VAL A 60 13.73 3.56 10.69
N LEU A 61 13.15 2.83 9.74
CA LEU A 61 13.91 2.14 8.69
C LEU A 61 14.08 3.07 7.49
N ILE A 62 15.32 3.47 7.20
CA ILE A 62 15.64 4.29 6.04
C ILE A 62 15.88 3.35 4.85
N THR A 63 14.96 3.32 3.90
CA THR A 63 15.03 2.40 2.74
C THR A 63 15.78 2.96 1.54
N SER A 64 16.26 4.21 1.59
CA SER A 64 17.02 4.82 0.49
C SER A 64 18.51 4.51 0.53
N SER A 65 19.05 4.08 1.69
CA SER A 65 20.46 3.68 1.79
C SER A 65 20.68 2.29 1.18
N PRO A 66 21.90 1.94 0.72
CA PRO A 66 22.19 0.60 0.23
C PRO A 66 21.83 -0.51 1.24
N TYR A 67 22.19 -0.30 2.50
CA TYR A 67 21.83 -1.20 3.61
C TYR A 67 20.31 -1.28 3.82
N GLY A 68 19.63 -0.13 3.79
CA GLY A 68 18.18 -0.04 3.95
C GLY A 68 17.39 -0.79 2.88
N ARG A 69 17.84 -0.69 1.62
CA ARG A 69 17.26 -1.45 0.50
C ARG A 69 17.45 -2.94 0.70
N MET A 70 18.65 -3.39 1.09
CA MET A 70 18.92 -4.80 1.37
C MET A 70 17.98 -5.35 2.45
N LEU A 71 17.86 -4.63 3.58
CA LEU A 71 17.01 -5.06 4.68
C LEU A 71 15.53 -5.08 4.28
N ALA A 72 15.07 -4.10 3.51
CA ALA A 72 13.70 -4.08 3.00
C ALA A 72 13.42 -5.29 2.10
N THR A 73 14.33 -5.64 1.19
CA THR A 73 14.19 -6.82 0.32
C THR A 73 14.14 -8.11 1.14
N PHE A 74 15.00 -8.24 2.15
CA PHE A 74 15.02 -9.41 3.01
C PHE A 74 13.70 -9.57 3.79
N LEU A 75 13.18 -8.48 4.36
CA LEU A 75 11.89 -8.46 5.06
C LEU A 75 10.73 -8.80 4.11
N SER A 76 10.76 -8.33 2.86
CA SER A 76 9.78 -8.72 1.85
C SER A 76 9.82 -10.21 1.57
N GLY A 77 11.01 -10.80 1.43
CA GLY A 77 11.16 -12.25 1.24
C GLY A 77 10.59 -13.07 2.40
N ILE A 78 10.80 -12.63 3.65
CA ILE A 78 10.19 -13.26 4.83
C ILE A 78 8.65 -13.16 4.77
N ALA A 79 8.11 -11.99 4.42
CA ALA A 79 6.67 -11.79 4.36
C ALA A 79 6.00 -12.67 3.29
N GLU A 80 6.65 -12.88 2.14
CA GLU A 80 6.20 -13.81 1.11
C GLU A 80 6.21 -15.26 1.61
N PHE A 81 7.32 -15.68 2.22
CA PHE A 81 7.45 -17.01 2.79
C PHE A 81 6.35 -17.33 3.83
N GLU A 82 6.08 -16.41 4.76
CA GLU A 82 5.01 -16.60 5.74
C GLU A 82 3.63 -16.72 5.08
N ARG A 83 3.37 -15.94 4.03
CA ARG A 83 2.11 -16.01 3.28
C ARG A 83 1.94 -17.35 2.57
N ASP A 84 3.02 -17.89 2.01
CA ASP A 84 3.00 -19.19 1.36
C ASP A 84 2.73 -20.31 2.36
N LEU A 85 3.36 -20.30 3.53
CA LEU A 85 3.06 -21.27 4.60
C LEU A 85 1.59 -21.23 5.05
N ILE A 86 1.00 -20.04 5.17
CA ILE A 86 -0.43 -19.88 5.49
C ILE A 86 -1.28 -20.48 4.37
N SER A 87 -0.94 -20.18 3.12
CA SER A 87 -1.64 -20.68 1.93
C SER A 87 -1.61 -22.21 1.86
N GLU A 88 -0.44 -22.81 2.10
CA GLU A 88 -0.27 -24.26 2.16
C GLU A 88 -1.13 -24.89 3.26
N ARG A 89 -1.16 -24.30 4.45
CA ARG A 89 -2.01 -24.77 5.56
C ARG A 89 -3.50 -24.72 5.19
N VAL A 90 -3.95 -23.64 4.56
CA VAL A 90 -5.35 -23.50 4.14
C VAL A 90 -5.68 -24.54 3.06
N LYS A 91 -4.80 -24.71 2.08
CA LYS A 91 -4.98 -25.70 1.01
C LYS A 91 -5.02 -27.14 1.54
N SER A 92 -4.12 -27.50 2.47
CA SER A 92 -4.12 -28.84 3.08
C SER A 92 -5.39 -29.09 3.90
N GLY A 93 -5.84 -28.11 4.68
CA GLY A 93 -7.11 -28.19 5.40
C GLY A 93 -8.33 -28.33 4.48
N LEU A 94 -8.36 -27.58 3.38
CA LEU A 94 -9.42 -27.70 2.36
C LEU A 94 -9.38 -29.06 1.66
N ALA A 95 -8.19 -29.60 1.37
CA ALA A 95 -8.04 -30.93 0.79
C ALA A 95 -8.61 -32.02 1.70
N VAL A 96 -8.32 -31.96 3.01
CA VAL A 96 -8.91 -32.87 4.01
C VAL A 96 -10.43 -32.72 4.08
N ALA A 97 -10.95 -31.49 4.12
CA ALA A 97 -12.39 -31.24 4.13
C ALA A 97 -13.07 -31.81 2.86
N LYS A 98 -12.45 -31.62 1.69
CA LYS A 98 -12.93 -32.17 0.42
C LYS A 98 -12.91 -33.69 0.42
N ALA A 99 -11.84 -34.32 0.95
CA ALA A 99 -11.72 -35.77 1.07
C ALA A 99 -12.79 -36.37 2.02
N ARG A 100 -13.16 -35.64 3.08
CA ARG A 100 -14.30 -35.96 3.96
C ARG A 100 -15.67 -35.72 3.31
N GLY A 101 -15.71 -35.37 2.02
CA GLY A 101 -16.95 -35.13 1.28
C GLY A 101 -17.61 -33.78 1.55
N LYS A 102 -16.96 -32.87 2.29
CA LYS A 102 -17.52 -31.52 2.52
C LYS A 102 -17.53 -30.75 1.20
N ARG A 103 -18.73 -30.36 0.74
CA ARG A 103 -18.90 -29.49 -0.42
C ARG A 103 -18.41 -28.07 -0.08
N LEU A 104 -17.30 -27.68 -0.68
CA LEU A 104 -16.71 -26.35 -0.57
C LEU A 104 -17.33 -25.39 -1.60
N GLY A 105 -17.35 -24.09 -1.30
CA GLY A 105 -17.85 -23.05 -2.19
C GLY A 105 -19.38 -22.88 -2.19
N ARG A 106 -19.89 -22.11 -3.16
CA ARG A 106 -21.32 -21.84 -3.32
C ARG A 106 -22.04 -23.12 -3.74
N GLN A 107 -23.07 -23.51 -3.01
CA GLN A 107 -23.94 -24.62 -3.39
C GLN A 107 -24.74 -24.25 -4.64
N ALA A 108 -24.60 -25.04 -5.71
CA ALA A 108 -25.40 -24.87 -6.92
C ALA A 108 -26.89 -25.10 -6.61
N GLY A 109 -27.76 -24.27 -7.18
CA GLY A 109 -29.21 -24.34 -6.97
C GLY A 109 -29.72 -23.61 -5.71
N VAL A 110 -28.93 -23.55 -4.63
CA VAL A 110 -29.36 -22.87 -3.40
C VAL A 110 -29.11 -21.37 -3.51
N ARG A 111 -30.16 -20.55 -3.41
CA ARG A 111 -30.06 -19.08 -3.46
C ARG A 111 -30.84 -18.44 -2.31
N PRO A 112 -30.34 -18.51 -1.06
CA PRO A 112 -31.12 -18.16 0.12
C PRO A 112 -31.70 -16.74 0.07
N LYS A 113 -30.91 -15.77 -0.42
CA LYS A 113 -31.36 -14.37 -0.56
C LYS A 113 -32.40 -14.20 -1.67
N SER A 114 -32.22 -14.86 -2.82
CA SER A 114 -33.17 -14.78 -3.95
C SER A 114 -34.47 -15.51 -3.64
N ASP A 115 -34.39 -16.68 -3.00
CA ASP A 115 -35.54 -17.52 -2.69
C ASP A 115 -36.40 -16.89 -1.58
N ARG A 116 -35.77 -16.23 -0.59
CA ARG A 116 -36.48 -15.40 0.41
C ARG A 116 -37.27 -14.24 -0.21
N LEU A 117 -36.79 -13.68 -1.33
CA LEU A 117 -37.43 -12.55 -2.01
C LEU A 117 -38.47 -12.97 -3.05
N LEU A 118 -38.58 -14.26 -3.36
CA LEU A 118 -39.48 -14.78 -4.38
C LEU A 118 -40.94 -14.31 -4.18
N PRO A 119 -41.56 -14.41 -2.99
CA PRO A 119 -42.95 -14.01 -2.82
C PRO A 119 -43.19 -12.53 -3.15
N LYS A 120 -42.25 -11.66 -2.74
CA LYS A 120 -42.34 -10.21 -2.99
C LYS A 120 -42.17 -9.88 -4.47
N VAL A 121 -41.22 -10.55 -5.14
CA VAL A 121 -40.99 -10.35 -6.59
C VAL A 121 -42.21 -10.77 -7.39
N VAL A 122 -42.85 -11.89 -7.04
CA VAL A 122 -44.05 -12.39 -7.73
C VAL A 122 -45.24 -11.46 -7.50
N ALA A 123 -45.47 -11.01 -6.26
CA ALA A 123 -46.54 -10.07 -5.94
C ALA A 123 -46.40 -8.74 -6.70
N MET A 124 -45.23 -8.09 -6.63
CA MET A 124 -44.97 -6.85 -7.36
C MET A 124 -45.04 -7.04 -8.88
N ARG A 125 -44.75 -8.25 -9.39
CA ARG A 125 -44.90 -8.54 -10.81
C ARG A 125 -46.36 -8.71 -11.21
N ALA A 126 -47.19 -9.29 -10.35
CA ALA A 126 -48.64 -9.38 -10.54
C ALA A 126 -49.30 -7.99 -10.53
N GLU A 127 -48.78 -7.05 -9.73
CA GLU A 127 -49.16 -5.62 -9.76
C GLU A 127 -48.70 -4.88 -11.03
N GLY A 128 -48.03 -5.55 -11.97
CA GLY A 128 -47.57 -4.95 -13.22
C GLY A 128 -46.29 -4.11 -13.11
N ARG A 129 -45.57 -4.13 -11.98
CA ARG A 129 -44.32 -3.38 -11.83
C ARG A 129 -43.24 -3.90 -12.80
N SER A 130 -42.39 -2.98 -13.27
CA SER A 130 -41.26 -3.33 -14.15
C SER A 130 -40.13 -4.00 -13.36
N TYR A 131 -39.39 -4.91 -14.00
CA TYR A 131 -38.27 -5.59 -13.35
C TYR A 131 -37.21 -4.63 -12.80
N ARG A 132 -37.00 -3.48 -13.48
CA ARG A 132 -36.03 -2.46 -13.04
C ARG A 132 -36.52 -1.70 -11.80
N TRP A 133 -37.83 -1.50 -11.68
CA TRP A 133 -38.44 -0.90 -10.49
C TRP A 133 -38.31 -1.84 -9.29
N ILE A 134 -38.71 -3.11 -9.46
CA ILE A 134 -38.63 -4.15 -8.42
C ILE A 134 -37.17 -4.32 -7.93
N ALA A 135 -36.21 -4.29 -8.86
CA ALA A 135 -34.79 -4.35 -8.54
C ALA A 135 -34.31 -3.20 -7.64
N ARG A 136 -34.75 -1.97 -7.94
CA ARG A 136 -34.43 -0.78 -7.12
C ARG A 136 -35.06 -0.87 -5.73
N GLU A 137 -36.33 -1.26 -5.67
CA GLU A 137 -37.09 -1.36 -4.42
C GLU A 137 -36.51 -2.42 -3.47
N LEU A 138 -36.18 -3.60 -4.00
CA LEU A 138 -35.66 -4.73 -3.21
C LEU A 138 -34.13 -4.71 -3.04
N GLY A 139 -33.43 -3.71 -3.60
CA GLY A 139 -31.97 -3.59 -3.51
C GLY A 139 -31.22 -4.77 -4.14
N ILE A 140 -31.71 -5.32 -5.26
CA ILE A 140 -31.10 -6.44 -5.98
C ILE A 140 -30.88 -6.11 -7.45
N SER A 141 -30.04 -6.88 -8.14
CA SER A 141 -29.82 -6.67 -9.58
C SER A 141 -31.06 -7.03 -10.41
N LYS A 142 -31.26 -6.34 -11.54
CA LYS A 142 -32.30 -6.68 -12.53
C LYS A 142 -32.20 -8.15 -12.97
N ASN A 143 -30.99 -8.65 -13.12
CA ASN A 143 -30.73 -10.04 -13.53
C ASN A 143 -31.20 -11.03 -12.46
N THR A 144 -31.03 -10.69 -11.19
CA THR A 144 -31.55 -11.49 -10.07
C THR A 144 -33.08 -11.53 -10.09
N VAL A 145 -33.74 -10.40 -10.36
CA VAL A 145 -35.22 -10.35 -10.48
C VAL A 145 -35.69 -11.20 -11.65
N ALA A 146 -35.09 -11.05 -12.83
CA ALA A 146 -35.43 -11.82 -14.02
C ALA A 146 -35.24 -13.33 -13.81
N ASP A 147 -34.13 -13.72 -13.20
CA ASP A 147 -33.82 -15.12 -12.86
C ASP A 147 -34.80 -15.70 -11.82
N ILE A 148 -35.23 -14.92 -10.82
CA ILE A 148 -36.29 -15.35 -9.89
C ILE A 148 -37.60 -15.63 -10.63
N VAL A 149 -38.03 -14.70 -11.50
CA VAL A 149 -39.29 -14.85 -12.26
C VAL A 149 -39.22 -16.01 -13.23
N GLN A 150 -38.09 -16.18 -13.93
CA GLN A 150 -37.89 -17.30 -14.86
C GLN A 150 -37.94 -18.65 -14.14
N ARG A 151 -37.25 -18.77 -12.99
CA ARG A 151 -37.30 -19.99 -12.16
C ARG A 151 -38.69 -20.25 -11.60
N HIS A 152 -39.41 -19.22 -11.17
CA HIS A 152 -40.78 -19.39 -10.66
C HIS A 152 -41.73 -19.90 -11.75
N ARG A 153 -41.61 -19.39 -12.98
CA ARG A 153 -42.39 -19.87 -14.13
C ARG A 153 -42.04 -21.28 -14.58
N ALA A 154 -40.79 -21.71 -14.41
CA ALA A 154 -40.35 -23.06 -14.75
C ALA A 154 -40.79 -24.11 -13.73
N ASN A 155 -41.11 -23.68 -12.49
CA ASN A 155 -41.48 -24.55 -11.37
C ASN A 155 -42.98 -24.46 -11.01
N ALA A 156 -43.75 -23.63 -11.70
CA ALA A 156 -45.20 -23.44 -11.52
C ALA A 156 -45.94 -24.10 -12.68
#